data_AF-A0A1I0QKI7-F1
#
_entry.id   AF-A0A1I0QKI7-F1
#
_cell.length_a   1.000
_cell.length_b   1.000
_cell.length_c   1.000
_cell.angle_alpha   90.00
_cell.angle_beta   90.00
_cell.angle_gamma   90.00
#
_symmetry.space_group_name_H-M   'P 1'
#
loop_
_entity.id
_entity.type
_entity.pdbx_description
1 polymer ?
#
loop_
_entity_poly.entity_id
_entity_poly.type
_entity_poly.pdbx_seq_one_letter_code
_entity_poly.pdbx_strand_id
1 'polypeptide(L)'
;MQRTLLLLAVLFIGCTQPASRSAADKTTAATSIANAKPEPFRLISGKTDSDSAVFEAAGITASIANAANGIQTIHITREGKRLINYMRAIDSNATAIPVPQLIITGTDTAVGFNTNKILFKIKDNRATYTKVDGPVVADSIKKAPADAGAF
;
A
#
# COMPACT_ATOMS: atom_id res chain seq x y z
N MET A 1 31.27 27.92 -60.88
CA MET A 1 29.89 27.39 -60.98
C MET A 1 29.40 27.19 -59.53
N GLN A 2 28.76 28.21 -58.93
CA GLN A 2 27.29 28.37 -58.76
C GLN A 2 26.72 27.34 -57.75
N ARG A 3 26.70 27.62 -56.44
CA ARG A 3 25.63 28.30 -55.65
C ARG A 3 24.21 27.78 -55.91
N THR A 4 23.73 26.94 -54.99
CA THR A 4 22.32 26.62 -54.65
C THR A 4 22.39 25.77 -53.36
N LEU A 5 22.00 26.14 -52.14
CA LEU A 5 20.99 27.04 -51.57
C LEU A 5 19.53 26.60 -51.83
N LEU A 6 19.02 25.74 -50.94
CA LEU A 6 17.60 25.50 -50.59
C LEU A 6 17.64 24.62 -49.31
N LEU A 7 17.43 25.07 -48.06
CA LEU A 7 16.33 25.84 -47.45
C LEU A 7 14.96 25.19 -47.68
N LEU A 8 14.58 24.23 -46.82
CA LEU A 8 13.20 23.76 -46.53
C LEU A 8 13.33 22.64 -45.46
N ALA A 9 12.59 22.53 -44.36
CA ALA A 9 11.58 23.35 -43.73
C ALA A 9 11.61 23.00 -42.23
N VAL A 10 11.72 24.02 -41.38
CA VAL A 10 11.45 23.92 -39.94
C VAL A 10 9.96 23.66 -39.79
N LEU A 11 9.59 22.43 -39.44
CA LEU A 11 8.21 22.08 -39.13
C LEU A 11 7.98 22.25 -37.63
N PHE A 12 7.45 23.41 -37.32
CA PHE A 12 6.85 23.81 -36.05
C PHE A 12 5.80 22.78 -35.61
N ILE A 13 6.08 22.02 -34.56
CA ILE A 13 5.04 21.41 -33.73
C ILE A 13 4.79 22.38 -32.58
N GLY A 14 3.94 23.38 -32.86
CA GLY A 14 3.34 24.20 -31.83
C GLY A 14 2.32 23.38 -31.07
N CYS A 15 2.60 23.08 -29.79
CA CYS A 15 1.57 22.77 -28.83
C CYS A 15 0.99 24.08 -28.29
N THR A 16 -0.02 24.60 -28.98
CA THR A 16 -0.93 25.59 -28.41
C THR A 16 -2.03 24.88 -27.64
N GLN A 17 -2.22 25.29 -26.38
CA GLN A 17 -3.48 25.46 -25.62
C GLN A 17 -3.46 24.81 -24.22
N PRO A 18 -4.20 25.35 -23.23
CA PRO A 18 -4.69 26.73 -23.06
C PRO A 18 -4.37 27.32 -21.66
N ALA A 19 -4.27 28.65 -21.61
CA ALA A 19 -4.44 29.39 -20.36
C ALA A 19 -5.91 29.38 -19.96
N SER A 20 -6.23 28.78 -18.81
CA SER A 20 -7.53 28.90 -18.16
C SER A 20 -7.38 29.64 -16.84
N ARG A 21 -7.90 30.87 -16.85
CA ARG A 21 -8.58 31.63 -15.79
C ARG A 21 -7.93 31.76 -14.41
N SER A 22 -7.66 33.02 -14.10
CA SER A 22 -7.56 33.61 -12.77
C SER A 22 -8.90 33.60 -12.02
N ALA A 23 -8.78 33.60 -10.68
CA ALA A 23 -9.65 34.20 -9.66
C ALA A 23 -10.43 33.27 -8.71
N ALA A 24 -10.44 33.73 -7.45
CA ALA A 24 -11.21 33.33 -6.27
C ALA A 24 -10.69 32.07 -5.55
N ASP A 25 -9.97 32.21 -4.43
CA ASP A 25 -10.42 32.66 -3.10
C ASP A 25 -11.29 31.61 -2.38
N LYS A 26 -10.85 31.27 -1.15
CA LYS A 26 -11.46 30.38 -0.15
C LYS A 26 -11.82 28.97 -0.66
N THR A 27 -11.17 27.94 -0.16
CA THR A 27 -11.38 27.51 1.22
C THR A 27 -10.29 26.50 1.52
N THR A 28 -9.58 26.69 2.62
CA THR A 28 -8.86 25.64 3.33
C THR A 28 -9.87 24.54 3.62
N ALA A 29 -10.06 23.62 2.67
CA ALA A 29 -10.73 22.37 2.92
C ALA A 29 -9.78 21.63 3.85
N ALA A 30 -9.95 21.87 5.15
CA ALA A 30 -9.66 20.88 6.16
C ALA A 30 -10.45 19.65 5.71
N THR A 31 -9.82 18.82 4.88
CA THR A 31 -10.28 17.47 4.62
C THR A 31 -10.34 16.86 6.00
N SER A 32 -11.55 16.75 6.52
CA SER A 32 -11.84 15.96 7.69
C SER A 32 -11.11 14.64 7.45
N ILE A 33 -10.16 14.34 8.33
CA ILE A 33 -9.44 13.08 8.31
C ILE A 33 -10.54 12.06 8.56
N ALA A 34 -11.09 11.51 7.47
CA ALA A 34 -12.05 10.43 7.53
C ALA A 34 -11.35 9.34 8.33
N ASN A 35 -11.93 8.96 9.47
CA ASN A 35 -11.48 7.82 10.26
C ASN A 35 -11.22 6.68 9.30
N ALA A 36 -9.95 6.35 9.07
CA ALA A 36 -9.58 5.36 8.07
C ALA A 36 -10.19 4.02 8.49
N LYS A 37 -11.15 3.54 7.69
CA LYS A 37 -11.82 2.28 7.99
C LYS A 37 -10.94 1.15 7.49
N PRO A 38 -10.59 0.15 8.33
CA PRO A 38 -9.89 -1.04 7.86
C PRO A 38 -10.68 -1.71 6.73
N GLU A 39 -10.01 -1.97 5.61
CA GLU A 39 -10.56 -2.68 4.47
C GLU A 39 -10.11 -4.16 4.54
N PRO A 40 -11.03 -5.13 4.52
CA PRO A 40 -10.65 -6.53 4.54
C PRO A 40 -10.00 -6.90 3.21
N PHE A 41 -8.95 -7.74 3.24
CA PHE A 41 -8.46 -8.32 2.00
C PHE A 41 -9.46 -9.36 1.46
N ARG A 42 -9.58 -9.43 0.13
CA ARG A 42 -10.33 -10.48 -0.56
C ARG A 42 -9.46 -11.74 -0.68
N LEU A 43 -10.01 -12.90 -0.35
CA LEU A 43 -9.37 -14.19 -0.64
C LEU A 43 -9.35 -14.42 -2.16
N ILE A 44 -8.16 -14.66 -2.72
CA ILE A 44 -7.99 -14.91 -4.17
C ILE A 44 -7.49 -16.34 -4.47
N SER A 45 -6.93 -17.04 -3.49
CA SER A 45 -6.52 -18.44 -3.62
C SER A 45 -6.38 -19.12 -2.25
N GLY A 46 -6.53 -20.45 -2.20
CA GLY A 46 -6.47 -21.25 -0.98
C GLY A 46 -7.73 -21.11 -0.12
N LYS A 47 -7.62 -21.39 1.18
CA LYS A 47 -8.72 -21.26 2.16
C LYS A 47 -8.21 -20.91 3.55
N THR A 48 -9.03 -20.22 4.35
CA THR A 48 -8.66 -19.81 5.72
C THR A 48 -8.55 -20.97 6.70
N ASP A 49 -9.15 -22.11 6.39
CA ASP A 49 -9.12 -23.36 7.17
C ASP A 49 -8.09 -24.37 6.64
N SER A 50 -7.19 -23.93 5.75
CA SER A 50 -6.13 -24.76 5.16
C SER A 50 -4.74 -24.28 5.55
N ASP A 51 -3.70 -24.99 5.12
CA ASP A 51 -2.31 -24.63 5.41
C ASP A 51 -1.84 -23.37 4.67
N SER A 52 -2.56 -22.91 3.64
CA SER A 52 -2.18 -21.68 2.93
C SER A 52 -3.35 -20.92 2.31
N ALA A 53 -3.21 -19.61 2.28
CA ALA A 53 -4.14 -18.72 1.58
C ALA A 53 -3.43 -17.50 1.03
N VAL A 54 -4.00 -16.96 -0.05
CA VAL A 54 -3.53 -15.72 -0.69
C VAL A 54 -4.68 -14.73 -0.73
N PHE A 55 -4.41 -13.53 -0.26
CA PHE A 55 -5.37 -12.45 -0.18
C PHE A 55 -4.87 -11.23 -0.95
N GLU A 56 -5.80 -10.39 -1.42
CA GLU A 56 -5.50 -9.17 -2.16
C GLU A 56 -6.37 -7.99 -1.72
N ALA A 57 -5.77 -6.80 -1.62
CA ALA A 57 -6.45 -5.51 -1.49
C ALA A 57 -5.59 -4.41 -2.10
N ALA A 58 -6.18 -3.51 -2.89
CA ALA A 58 -5.52 -2.34 -3.48
C ALA A 58 -4.13 -2.62 -4.12
N GLY A 59 -4.00 -3.72 -4.88
CA GLY A 59 -2.73 -4.11 -5.53
C GLY A 59 -1.65 -4.65 -4.58
N ILE A 60 -1.99 -4.85 -3.30
CA ILE A 60 -1.15 -5.52 -2.30
C ILE A 60 -1.65 -6.95 -2.14
N THR A 61 -0.72 -7.91 -2.21
CA THR A 61 -1.02 -9.32 -2.00
C THR A 61 -0.35 -9.81 -0.72
N ALA A 62 -1.12 -10.50 0.12
CA ALA A 62 -0.63 -11.18 1.31
C ALA A 62 -0.79 -12.70 1.13
N SER A 63 0.31 -13.42 1.04
CA SER A 63 0.33 -14.89 1.03
C SER A 63 0.77 -15.39 2.39
N ILE A 64 0.01 -16.33 2.94
CA ILE A 64 0.23 -16.87 4.28
C ILE A 64 0.26 -18.37 4.17
N ALA A 65 1.29 -18.99 4.75
CA ALA A 65 1.45 -20.43 4.78
C ALA A 65 1.87 -20.89 6.18
N ASN A 66 1.14 -21.86 6.72
CA ASN A 66 1.47 -22.58 7.94
C ASN A 66 2.20 -23.87 7.55
N ALA A 67 3.37 -24.08 8.13
CA ALA A 67 4.13 -25.31 7.99
C ALA A 67 3.83 -26.26 9.15
N ALA A 68 3.95 -27.57 8.88
CA ALA A 68 3.67 -28.62 9.87
C ALA A 68 4.54 -28.56 11.14
N ASN A 69 5.67 -27.84 11.09
CA ASN A 69 6.55 -27.61 12.23
C ASN A 69 6.12 -26.42 13.13
N GLY A 70 4.90 -25.90 12.95
CA GLY A 70 4.37 -24.80 13.75
C GLY A 70 4.93 -23.42 13.37
N ILE A 71 5.47 -23.28 12.16
CA ILE A 71 5.95 -21.99 11.63
C ILE A 71 4.93 -21.42 10.65
N GLN A 72 4.58 -20.15 10.82
CA GLN A 72 3.80 -19.38 9.87
C GLN A 72 4.70 -18.42 9.10
N THR A 73 4.58 -18.42 7.78
CA THR A 73 5.23 -17.50 6.87
C THR A 73 4.20 -16.54 6.29
N ILE A 74 4.49 -15.24 6.35
CA ILE A 74 3.67 -14.15 5.80
C ILE A 74 4.52 -13.42 4.76
N HIS A 75 4.10 -13.48 3.51
CA HIS A 75 4.74 -12.82 2.39
C HIS A 75 3.83 -11.70 1.87
N ILE A 76 4.31 -10.46 1.91
CA ILE A 76 3.56 -9.30 1.40
C ILE A 76 4.27 -8.76 0.17
N THR A 77 3.50 -8.56 -0.90
CA THR A 77 3.98 -7.98 -2.16
C THR A 77 3.08 -6.83 -2.61
N ARG A 78 3.60 -5.93 -3.43
CA ARG A 78 2.85 -4.90 -4.14
C ARG A 78 3.32 -4.87 -5.57
N GLU A 79 2.41 -5.02 -6.52
CA GLU A 79 2.73 -5.02 -7.96
C GLU A 79 3.88 -5.99 -8.32
N GLY A 80 3.87 -7.18 -7.72
CA GLY A 80 4.90 -8.20 -7.90
C GLY A 80 6.24 -7.95 -7.18
N LYS A 81 6.43 -6.79 -6.53
CA LYS A 81 7.61 -6.51 -5.71
C LYS A 81 7.40 -6.98 -4.28
N ARG A 82 8.36 -7.74 -3.74
CA ARG A 82 8.36 -8.19 -2.35
C ARG A 82 8.59 -7.01 -1.40
N LEU A 83 7.65 -6.79 -0.49
CA LEU A 83 7.75 -5.79 0.58
C LEU A 83 8.34 -6.39 1.86
N ILE A 84 7.93 -7.61 2.23
CA ILE A 84 8.48 -8.36 3.38
C ILE A 84 8.23 -9.86 3.22
N ASN A 85 9.14 -10.67 3.74
CA ASN A 85 8.91 -12.08 4.07
C ASN A 85 9.15 -12.27 5.58
N TYR A 86 8.08 -12.56 6.33
CA TYR A 86 8.10 -12.63 7.78
C TYR A 86 7.75 -14.03 8.25
N MET A 87 8.58 -14.63 9.10
CA MET A 87 8.36 -15.95 9.66
C MET A 87 8.20 -15.84 11.17
N ARG A 88 7.24 -16.58 11.74
CA ARG A 88 7.00 -16.65 13.18
C ARG A 88 6.54 -18.03 13.62
N ALA A 89 6.69 -18.33 14.91
CA ALA A 89 5.99 -19.45 15.51
C ALA A 89 4.48 -19.19 15.57
N ILE A 90 3.69 -20.24 15.44
CA ILE A 90 2.24 -20.23 15.66
C ILE A 90 2.02 -20.43 17.16
N ASP A 91 1.70 -19.34 17.87
CA ASP A 91 1.53 -19.36 19.33
C ASP A 91 0.20 -19.98 19.81
N SER A 92 -0.64 -20.44 18.88
CA SER A 92 -1.97 -20.97 19.18
C SER A 92 -2.21 -22.34 18.55
N ASN A 93 -3.02 -23.18 19.19
CA ASN A 93 -3.47 -24.45 18.61
C ASN A 93 -4.38 -24.24 17.38
N ALA A 94 -4.84 -23.01 17.12
CA ALA A 94 -5.58 -22.70 15.92
C ALA A 94 -4.62 -22.58 14.72
N THR A 95 -4.75 -23.51 13.78
CA THR A 95 -4.02 -23.53 12.51
C THR A 95 -4.71 -22.72 11.41
N ALA A 96 -5.80 -22.03 11.73
CA ALA A 96 -6.51 -21.18 10.78
C ALA A 96 -5.63 -20.01 10.32
N ILE A 97 -5.69 -19.73 9.02
CA ILE A 97 -4.97 -18.62 8.42
C ILE A 97 -5.65 -17.30 8.80
N PRO A 98 -4.94 -16.35 9.42
CA PRO A 98 -5.53 -15.08 9.81
C PRO A 98 -5.84 -14.24 8.56
N VAL A 99 -7.03 -13.62 8.55
CA VAL A 99 -7.43 -12.72 7.45
C VAL A 99 -6.75 -11.35 7.62
N PRO A 100 -6.00 -10.86 6.62
CA PRO A 100 -5.39 -9.55 6.67
C PRO A 100 -6.40 -8.42 6.48
N GLN A 101 -6.06 -7.25 7.01
CA GLN A 101 -6.77 -6.00 6.82
C GLN A 101 -5.81 -4.94 6.30
N LEU A 102 -6.27 -4.16 5.32
CA LEU A 102 -5.58 -3.00 4.80
C LEU A 102 -6.03 -1.77 5.58
N ILE A 103 -5.07 -0.97 6.00
CA ILE A 103 -5.33 0.29 6.71
C ILE A 103 -4.56 1.37 5.96
N ILE A 104 -5.29 2.37 5.46
CA ILE A 104 -4.72 3.52 4.77
C ILE A 104 -5.11 4.78 5.53
N THR A 105 -4.15 5.44 6.18
CA THR A 105 -4.37 6.67 6.94
C THR A 105 -3.55 7.79 6.32
N GLY A 106 -4.18 8.64 5.49
CA GLY A 106 -3.47 9.65 4.71
C GLY A 106 -2.54 8.99 3.69
N THR A 107 -1.23 9.23 3.81
CA THR A 107 -0.20 8.61 2.96
C THR A 107 0.36 7.31 3.55
N ASP A 108 0.03 7.00 4.80
CA ASP A 108 0.53 5.80 5.46
C ASP A 108 -0.34 4.59 5.07
N THR A 109 0.31 3.50 4.66
CA THR A 109 -0.34 2.22 4.37
C THR A 109 0.18 1.15 5.31
N ALA A 110 -0.69 0.29 5.84
CA ALA A 110 -0.27 -0.87 6.59
C ALA A 110 -1.16 -2.08 6.35
N VAL A 111 -0.58 -3.27 6.53
CA VAL A 111 -1.29 -4.54 6.52
C VAL A 111 -1.33 -5.10 7.94
N GLY A 112 -2.52 -5.34 8.46
CA GLY A 112 -2.75 -5.76 9.83
C GLY A 112 -3.41 -7.12 9.95
N PHE A 113 -3.18 -7.78 11.08
CA PHE A 113 -3.81 -9.06 11.41
C PHE A 113 -4.32 -9.01 12.85
N ASN A 114 -5.63 -8.92 13.03
CA ASN A 114 -6.25 -8.77 14.35
C ASN A 114 -6.00 -9.96 15.29
N THR A 115 -6.08 -11.18 14.77
CA THR A 115 -5.90 -12.41 15.58
C THR A 115 -4.53 -12.45 16.26
N ASN A 116 -3.49 -11.94 15.58
CA ASN A 116 -2.11 -12.02 16.04
C ASN A 116 -1.55 -10.68 16.54
N LYS A 117 -2.34 -9.60 16.46
CA LYS A 117 -1.94 -8.23 16.81
C LYS A 117 -0.61 -7.82 16.18
N ILE A 118 -0.45 -8.18 14.90
CA ILE A 118 0.72 -7.83 14.09
C ILE A 118 0.32 -6.81 13.03
N LEU A 119 1.19 -5.84 12.79
CA LEU A 119 1.03 -4.78 11.80
C LEU A 119 2.30 -4.68 10.96
N PHE A 120 2.15 -4.56 9.66
CA PHE A 120 3.24 -4.32 8.71
C PHE A 120 3.05 -2.95 8.08
N LYS A 121 3.79 -1.95 8.55
CA LYS A 121 3.75 -0.60 7.97
C LYS A 121 4.52 -0.60 6.66
N ILE A 122 3.92 -0.10 5.59
CA ILE A 122 4.51 -0.02 4.26
C ILE A 122 4.96 1.41 4.01
N LYS A 123 6.28 1.59 3.83
CA LYS A 123 6.90 2.86 3.49
C LYS A 123 8.08 2.61 2.55
N ASP A 124 8.30 3.47 1.56
CA ASP A 124 9.45 3.40 0.65
C ASP A 124 9.64 2.01 -0.01
N ASN A 125 8.52 1.42 -0.43
CA ASN A 125 8.45 0.08 -1.05
C ASN A 125 9.05 -1.04 -0.17
N ARG A 126 8.98 -0.88 1.15
CA ARG A 126 9.36 -1.87 2.16
C ARG A 126 8.27 -1.98 3.22
N ALA A 127 8.12 -3.16 3.80
CA ALA A 127 7.24 -3.37 4.94
C ALA A 127 8.06 -3.62 6.21
N THR A 128 7.67 -2.96 7.31
CA THR A 128 8.31 -3.08 8.62
C THR A 128 7.31 -3.64 9.63
N TYR A 129 7.71 -4.69 10.34
CA TYR A 129 6.92 -5.30 11.40
C TYR A 129 6.77 -4.37 12.62
N THR A 130 5.58 -4.35 13.20
CA THR A 130 5.28 -3.70 14.48
C THR A 130 4.28 -4.56 15.23
N LYS A 131 4.59 -4.89 16.48
CA LYS A 131 3.62 -5.48 17.40
C LYS A 131 2.70 -4.39 17.92
N VAL A 132 1.39 -4.63 17.96
CA VAL A 132 0.43 -3.68 18.51
C VAL A 132 -0.26 -4.25 19.75
N ASP A 133 -0.47 -3.41 20.76
CA ASP A 133 -1.17 -3.79 21.98
C ASP A 133 -2.66 -3.46 21.86
N GLY A 134 -3.36 -4.13 20.94
CA GLY A 134 -4.77 -3.85 20.69
C GLY A 134 -5.27 -4.36 19.35
N PRO A 135 -6.54 -4.08 19.01
CA PRO A 135 -7.05 -4.32 17.66
C PRO A 135 -6.29 -3.46 16.66
N VAL A 136 -6.08 -4.00 15.47
CA VAL A 136 -5.42 -3.32 14.37
C VAL A 136 -6.43 -2.35 13.74
N VAL A 137 -6.35 -1.08 14.12
CA VAL A 137 -7.24 0.01 13.68
C VAL A 137 -6.42 1.17 13.11
N ALA A 138 -7.03 2.11 12.40
CA ALA A 138 -6.34 3.27 11.85
C ALA A 138 -5.49 4.05 12.86
N ASP A 139 -5.99 4.20 14.09
CA ASP A 139 -5.30 4.91 15.16
C ASP A 139 -4.00 4.21 15.61
N SER A 140 -3.83 2.92 15.29
CA SER A 140 -2.58 2.18 15.56
C SER A 140 -1.44 2.60 14.62
N ILE A 141 -1.75 3.30 13.53
CA ILE A 141 -0.76 3.91 12.65
C ILE A 141 -0.55 5.35 13.12
N LYS A 142 0.48 5.59 13.93
CA LYS A 142 0.96 6.95 14.20
C LYS A 142 1.21 7.66 12.87
N LYS A 143 0.37 8.67 12.57
CA LYS A 143 0.53 9.56 11.42
C LYS A 143 1.92 10.18 11.48
N ALA A 144 2.66 10.16 10.37
CA ALA A 144 3.89 10.94 10.28
C ALA A 144 3.59 12.44 10.51
N PRO A 145 4.49 13.20 11.16
CA PRO A 145 4.33 14.66 11.23
C PRO A 145 4.11 15.22 9.83
N ALA A 146 3.17 16.14 9.67
CA ALA A 146 2.76 16.71 8.38
C ALA A 146 3.87 17.53 7.65
N ASP A 147 5.09 17.51 8.18
CA ASP A 147 6.22 18.36 7.78
C ASP A 147 7.34 17.59 7.06
N ALA A 148 7.14 16.31 6.74
CA ALA A 148 8.01 15.62 5.80
C ALA A 148 7.61 16.03 4.38
N GLY A 149 8.19 17.13 3.91
CA GLY A 149 7.95 17.72 2.60
C GLY A 149 7.95 16.70 1.45
N ALA A 150 7.22 17.03 0.38
CA ALA A 150 7.20 16.26 -0.85
C ALA A 150 8.63 16.09 -1.39
N PHE A 151 9.04 14.84 -1.62
CA PHE A 151 10.17 14.50 -2.46
C PHE A 151 9.64 13.81 -3.72
#